data_AF-A0A4R2FML2-F1
#
_entry.id   AF-A0A4R2FML2-F1
#
_cell.length_a   1.000
_cell.length_b   1.000
_cell.length_c   1.000
_cell.angle_alpha   90.00
_cell.angle_beta   90.00
_cell.angle_gamma   90.00
#
_symmetry.space_group_name_H-M   'P 1'
#
loop_
_entity.id
_entity.type
_entity.pdbx_description
1 polymer ?
#
loop_
_entity_poly.entity_id
_entity_poly.type
_entity_poly.pdbx_seq_one_letter_code
_entity_poly.pdbx_strand_id
1 'polypeptide(L)'
;MQLLLDAIKLLALPSDAARLFHGRGGLYPGCEHLNLDWYAPVLLLTSFKPLAEAELQTLEQAVCQRLGVLQYPCNLVYQYRASYQTETRLLCGEVPEPHVVTENGCRFQVHLLRGQNHGLFLDMANGRAWVKAHAAQCKVLNLFAYTCGFSVAAIAGGADEVVNIDMSKGALAIGKQNHLLNNMPTGVRFLGHDIFKSWGKLKKLGPYQLLIADPPSNQKGSFVATKDYLRLLRHLPELLSPGAKVLLCLNAPELDCAFLQTQVAEAAPQLSLLYQLENPPVFADSKPERALKALVYCYEAC
;
A
#
# COMPACT_ATOMS: atom_id res chain seq x y z
N MET A 1 -2.12 -23.57 11.94
CA MET A 1 -2.12 -22.48 12.95
C MET A 1 -0.91 -22.49 13.91
N GLN A 2 -0.31 -23.64 14.26
CA GLN A 2 0.80 -23.69 15.26
C GLN A 2 1.95 -22.71 14.97
N LEU A 3 2.38 -22.60 13.71
CA LEU A 3 3.46 -21.66 13.32
C LEU A 3 3.11 -20.19 13.62
N LEU A 4 1.84 -19.79 13.50
CA LEU A 4 1.41 -18.45 13.90
C LEU A 4 1.48 -18.30 15.43
N LEU A 5 1.06 -19.30 16.20
CA LEU A 5 1.17 -19.26 17.67
C LEU A 5 2.63 -19.15 18.13
N ASP A 6 3.53 -19.86 17.48
CA ASP A 6 4.96 -19.78 17.79
C ASP A 6 5.56 -18.44 17.37
N ALA A 7 5.14 -17.87 16.23
CA ALA A 7 5.49 -16.50 15.86
C ALA A 7 4.97 -15.48 16.89
N ILE A 8 3.73 -15.63 17.38
CA ILE A 8 3.12 -14.76 18.40
C ILE A 8 3.98 -14.75 19.68
N LYS A 9 4.44 -15.91 20.15
CA LYS A 9 5.29 -16.01 21.35
C LYS A 9 6.59 -15.22 21.23
N LEU A 10 7.10 -15.06 20.01
CA LEU A 10 8.38 -14.41 19.70
C LEU A 10 8.24 -12.97 19.20
N LEU A 11 7.03 -12.41 19.10
CA LEU A 11 6.80 -11.09 18.50
C LEU A 11 7.64 -10.00 19.15
N ALA A 12 8.37 -9.25 18.34
CA ALA A 12 8.84 -7.92 18.70
C ALA A 12 7.94 -6.90 17.98
N LEU A 13 7.44 -5.91 18.71
CA LEU A 13 6.58 -4.88 18.12
C LEU A 13 7.44 -3.68 17.71
N PRO A 14 7.47 -3.33 16.40
CA PRO A 14 8.11 -2.10 15.97
C PRO A 14 7.29 -0.88 16.41
N SER A 15 7.92 0.30 16.37
CA SER A 15 7.20 1.56 16.59
C SER A 15 6.20 1.85 15.47
N ASP A 16 6.60 1.54 14.24
CA ASP A 16 5.82 1.80 13.02
C ASP A 16 4.88 0.66 12.67
N ALA A 17 3.86 0.95 11.87
CA ALA A 17 2.96 -0.06 11.35
C ALA A 17 3.73 -1.07 10.48
N ALA A 18 3.50 -2.36 10.68
CA ALA A 18 4.24 -3.41 9.99
C ALA A 18 3.46 -4.72 9.91
N ARG A 19 3.71 -5.48 8.84
CA ARG A 19 3.36 -6.90 8.78
C ARG A 19 4.26 -7.65 9.74
N LEU A 20 3.68 -8.47 10.61
CA LEU A 20 4.42 -9.30 11.57
C LEU A 20 4.44 -10.78 11.15
N PHE A 21 3.39 -11.24 10.49
CA PHE A 21 3.29 -12.61 9.99
C PHE A 21 2.59 -12.62 8.64
N HIS A 22 3.24 -13.18 7.62
CA HIS A 22 2.73 -13.25 6.26
C HIS A 22 2.54 -14.70 5.81
N GLY A 23 1.44 -15.32 6.26
CA GLY A 23 1.12 -16.68 5.85
C GLY A 23 0.84 -16.78 4.35
N ARG A 24 0.21 -15.77 3.76
CA ARG A 24 -0.16 -15.72 2.33
C ARG A 24 1.01 -15.94 1.35
N GLY A 25 2.23 -15.66 1.79
CA GLY A 25 3.45 -15.96 1.06
C GLY A 25 3.73 -17.45 0.89
N GLY A 26 3.02 -18.35 1.59
CA GLY A 26 3.19 -19.79 1.43
C GLY A 26 4.48 -20.35 2.04
N LEU A 27 5.18 -19.56 2.87
CA LEU A 27 6.38 -19.98 3.60
C LEU A 27 6.06 -20.66 4.94
N TYR A 28 4.79 -20.62 5.37
CA TYR A 28 4.32 -21.17 6.64
C TYR A 28 3.24 -22.24 6.39
N PRO A 29 3.64 -23.53 6.23
CA PRO A 29 2.70 -24.62 5.94
C PRO A 29 1.51 -24.66 6.91
N GLY A 30 0.30 -24.71 6.36
CA GLY A 30 -0.94 -24.75 7.13
C GLY A 30 -1.32 -23.43 7.82
N CYS A 31 -0.67 -22.32 7.45
CA CYS A 31 -1.00 -20.96 7.88
C CYS A 31 -1.17 -20.01 6.68
N GLU A 32 -1.31 -20.52 5.45
CA GLU A 32 -1.31 -19.73 4.22
C GLU A 32 -2.49 -18.78 4.09
N HIS A 33 -3.52 -18.99 4.92
CA HIS A 33 -4.68 -18.12 5.00
C HIS A 33 -4.56 -17.08 6.11
N LEU A 34 -3.46 -17.02 6.88
CA LEU A 34 -3.33 -16.17 8.06
C LEU A 34 -2.30 -15.09 7.86
N ASN A 35 -2.62 -13.93 8.41
CA ASN A 35 -1.84 -12.71 8.28
C ASN A 35 -1.97 -11.94 9.60
N LEU A 36 -0.86 -11.48 10.17
CA LEU A 36 -0.85 -10.64 11.37
C LEU A 36 -0.17 -9.32 11.06
N ASP A 37 -0.87 -8.22 11.28
CA ASP A 37 -0.39 -6.86 11.10
C ASP A 37 -0.39 -6.10 12.43
N TRP A 38 0.60 -5.24 12.60
CA TRP A 38 0.68 -4.28 13.69
C TRP A 38 0.29 -2.91 13.18
N TYR A 39 -0.78 -2.37 13.74
CA TYR A 39 -1.21 -1.00 13.58
C TYR A 39 -1.29 -0.40 14.98
N ALA A 40 -0.15 0.04 15.51
CA ALA A 40 0.00 0.44 16.91
C ALA A 40 -1.19 1.30 17.40
N PRO A 41 -1.80 0.99 18.57
CA PRO A 41 -1.47 -0.08 19.51
C PRO A 41 -2.30 -1.38 19.30
N VAL A 42 -2.73 -1.67 18.06
CA VAL A 42 -3.68 -2.76 17.75
C VAL A 42 -3.04 -3.81 16.83
N LEU A 43 -3.23 -5.09 17.16
CA LEU A 43 -2.96 -6.19 16.23
C LEU A 43 -4.19 -6.48 15.38
N LEU A 44 -3.98 -6.64 14.07
CA LEU A 44 -4.99 -7.10 13.13
C LEU A 44 -4.64 -8.51 12.66
N LEU A 45 -5.48 -9.48 13.04
CA LEU A 45 -5.46 -10.82 12.49
C LEU A 45 -6.40 -10.89 11.28
N THR A 46 -5.84 -11.09 10.10
CA THR A 46 -6.61 -11.35 8.88
C THR A 46 -6.59 -12.84 8.54
N SER A 47 -7.76 -13.42 8.27
CA SER A 47 -7.89 -14.79 7.77
C SER A 47 -8.63 -14.84 6.42
N PHE A 48 -8.15 -15.66 5.50
CA PHE A 48 -8.79 -15.95 4.20
C PHE A 48 -9.63 -17.24 4.22
N LYS A 49 -9.81 -17.81 5.42
CA LYS A 49 -10.71 -18.93 5.73
C LYS A 49 -11.43 -18.61 7.05
N PRO A 50 -12.66 -19.07 7.25
CA PRO A 50 -13.30 -18.92 8.55
C PRO A 50 -12.48 -19.65 9.62
N LEU A 51 -12.38 -19.05 10.80
CA LEU A 51 -11.79 -19.66 11.99
C LEU A 51 -12.91 -20.02 12.97
N ALA A 52 -12.83 -21.19 13.60
CA ALA A 52 -13.75 -21.58 14.65
C ALA A 52 -13.54 -20.72 15.90
N GLU A 53 -14.58 -20.55 16.73
CA GLU A 53 -14.48 -19.76 17.96
C GLU A 53 -13.38 -20.28 18.91
N ALA A 54 -13.18 -21.59 19.00
CA ALA A 54 -12.11 -22.17 19.81
C ALA A 54 -10.71 -21.80 19.30
N GLU A 55 -10.53 -21.68 17.98
CA GLU A 55 -9.27 -21.23 17.38
C GLU A 55 -9.03 -19.75 17.66
N LEU A 56 -10.08 -18.92 17.54
CA LEU A 56 -10.02 -17.48 17.84
C LEU A 56 -9.69 -17.23 19.32
N GLN A 57 -10.32 -17.97 20.24
CA GLN A 57 -10.00 -17.91 21.67
C GLN A 57 -8.55 -18.28 21.96
N THR A 58 -8.04 -19.33 21.31
CA THR A 58 -6.63 -19.75 21.46
C THR A 58 -5.66 -18.66 20.98
N LEU A 59 -5.95 -18.03 19.85
CA LEU A 59 -5.15 -16.93 19.30
C LEU A 59 -5.22 -15.68 20.17
N GLU A 60 -6.41 -15.32 20.65
CA GLU A 60 -6.62 -14.19 21.55
C GLU A 60 -5.81 -14.36 22.84
N GLN A 61 -5.86 -15.54 23.47
CA GLN A 61 -5.08 -15.84 24.67
C GLN A 61 -3.57 -15.72 24.41
N ALA A 62 -3.07 -16.27 23.31
CA ALA A 62 -1.66 -16.19 22.95
C ALA A 62 -1.20 -14.74 22.71
N VAL A 63 -2.03 -13.94 22.02
CA VAL A 63 -1.78 -12.52 21.78
C VAL A 63 -1.78 -11.75 23.09
N CYS A 64 -2.80 -11.89 23.94
CA CYS A 64 -2.87 -11.17 25.20
C CYS A 64 -1.72 -11.53 26.15
N GLN A 65 -1.33 -12.81 26.20
CA GLN A 65 -0.16 -13.23 26.96
C GLN A 65 1.11 -12.53 26.44
N ARG A 66 1.34 -12.51 25.12
CA ARG A 66 2.53 -11.85 24.55
C ARG A 66 2.52 -10.35 24.79
N LEU A 67 1.40 -9.67 24.52
CA LEU A 67 1.28 -8.23 24.70
C LEU A 67 1.45 -7.84 26.17
N GLY A 68 0.95 -8.65 27.11
CA GLY A 68 1.19 -8.48 28.54
C GLY A 68 2.68 -8.54 28.91
N VAL A 69 3.43 -9.49 28.35
CA VAL A 69 4.89 -9.57 28.52
C VAL A 69 5.60 -8.34 27.94
N LEU A 70 5.12 -7.82 26.80
CA LEU A 70 5.64 -6.61 26.16
C LEU A 70 5.12 -5.30 26.80
N GLN A 71 4.26 -5.39 27.82
CA GLN A 71 3.63 -4.24 28.48
C GLN A 71 2.75 -3.37 27.56
N TYR A 72 2.09 -3.99 26.58
CA TYR A 72 1.08 -3.35 25.73
C TYR A 72 -0.34 -3.77 26.13
N PRO A 73 -1.35 -2.91 25.94
CA PRO A 73 -2.75 -3.31 26.06
C PRO A 73 -3.09 -4.42 25.05
N CYS A 74 -3.92 -5.38 25.46
CA CYS A 74 -4.36 -6.43 24.54
C CYS A 74 -5.48 -5.93 23.63
N ASN A 75 -5.10 -5.36 22.48
CA ASN A 75 -6.03 -4.91 21.44
C ASN A 75 -5.89 -5.81 20.21
N LEU A 76 -6.93 -6.57 19.91
CA LEU A 76 -6.92 -7.52 18.80
C LEU A 76 -8.20 -7.42 17.97
N VAL A 77 -8.02 -7.10 16.70
CA VAL A 77 -9.08 -7.13 15.68
C VAL A 77 -8.91 -8.37 14.83
N TYR A 78 -10.02 -9.07 14.56
CA TYR A 78 -10.09 -10.16 13.61
C TYR A 78 -10.86 -9.72 12.36
N GLN A 79 -10.31 -10.05 11.20
CA GLN A 79 -10.99 -9.89 9.93
C GLN A 79 -10.98 -11.19 9.13
N TYR A 80 -12.17 -11.68 8.79
CA TYR A 80 -12.36 -12.72 7.79
C TYR A 80 -12.58 -12.08 6.41
N ARG A 81 -11.80 -12.51 5.41
CA ARG A 81 -11.93 -12.07 4.01
C ARG A 81 -12.27 -13.24 3.10
N ALA A 82 -13.43 -13.16 2.45
CA ALA A 82 -13.89 -14.12 1.44
C ALA A 82 -14.35 -13.41 0.17
N SER A 83 -13.42 -13.15 -0.74
CA SER A 83 -13.68 -12.44 -2.01
C SER A 83 -14.41 -11.10 -1.80
N TYR A 84 -15.75 -11.10 -1.85
CA TYR A 84 -16.60 -9.91 -1.69
C TYR A 84 -17.24 -9.77 -0.30
N GLN A 85 -17.18 -10.82 0.52
CA GLN A 85 -17.67 -10.80 1.90
C GLN A 85 -16.49 -10.55 2.83
N THR A 86 -16.63 -9.54 3.69
CA THR A 86 -15.66 -9.24 4.73
C THR A 86 -16.41 -9.08 6.03
N GLU A 87 -15.99 -9.82 7.04
CA GLU A 87 -16.49 -9.70 8.40
C GLU A 87 -15.34 -9.25 9.29
N THR A 88 -15.59 -8.24 10.12
CA THR A 88 -14.57 -7.67 10.99
C THR A 88 -15.15 -7.49 12.37
N ARG A 89 -14.42 -7.96 13.39
CA ARG A 89 -14.83 -7.86 14.78
C ARG A 89 -13.64 -7.54 15.67
N LEU A 90 -13.89 -6.75 16.69
CA LEU A 90 -12.98 -6.59 17.82
C LEU A 90 -13.08 -7.87 18.67
N LEU A 91 -11.99 -8.60 18.83
CA LEU A 91 -11.94 -9.78 19.71
C LEU A 91 -11.81 -9.33 21.17
N CYS A 92 -10.84 -8.44 21.43
CA CYS A 92 -10.59 -7.90 22.77
C CYS A 92 -9.93 -6.52 22.70
N GLY A 93 -10.02 -5.78 23.80
CA GLY A 93 -9.44 -4.45 23.96
C GLY A 93 -10.26 -3.35 23.27
N GLU A 94 -9.57 -2.40 22.66
CA GLU A 94 -10.17 -1.26 21.97
C GLU A 94 -9.37 -0.85 20.71
N VAL A 95 -10.03 -0.13 19.81
CA VAL A 95 -9.40 0.50 18.65
C VAL A 95 -9.50 2.01 18.82
N PRO A 96 -8.40 2.77 18.82
CA PRO A 96 -8.46 4.23 18.95
C PRO A 96 -9.31 4.89 17.86
N GLU A 97 -9.97 6.00 18.18
CA GLU A 97 -10.71 6.82 17.19
C GLU A 97 -10.42 8.31 17.45
N PRO A 98 -9.69 9.01 16.56
CA PRO A 98 -9.10 8.49 15.32
C PRO A 98 -7.92 7.54 15.58
N HIS A 99 -7.81 6.46 14.79
CA HIS A 99 -6.64 5.58 14.81
C HIS A 99 -5.56 6.13 13.88
N VAL A 100 -4.42 6.52 14.45
CA VAL A 100 -3.26 7.03 13.70
C VAL A 100 -2.04 6.17 13.99
N VAL A 101 -1.35 5.72 12.94
CA VAL A 101 -0.11 4.95 13.01
C VAL A 101 1.05 5.72 12.38
N THR A 102 2.28 5.28 12.63
CA THR A 102 3.49 5.86 12.02
C THR A 102 4.12 4.91 11.01
N GLU A 103 4.81 5.47 10.02
CA GLU A 103 5.74 4.74 9.14
C GLU A 103 6.81 5.73 8.63
N ASN A 104 8.09 5.42 8.87
CA ASN A 104 9.24 6.18 8.37
C ASN A 104 9.18 7.68 8.71
N GLY A 105 8.73 8.00 9.94
CA GLY A 105 8.58 9.37 10.45
C GLY A 105 7.36 10.13 9.91
N CYS A 106 6.48 9.46 9.15
CA CYS A 106 5.20 10.00 8.69
C CYS A 106 4.05 9.39 9.50
N ARG A 107 2.92 10.09 9.57
CA ARG A 107 1.70 9.67 10.28
C ARG A 107 0.56 9.39 9.30
N PHE A 108 -0.20 8.32 9.55
CA PHE A 108 -1.30 7.89 8.70
C PHE A 108 -2.53 7.52 9.52
N GLN A 109 -3.69 8.04 9.14
CA GLN A 109 -4.97 7.61 9.67
C GLN A 109 -5.35 6.26 9.06
N VAL A 110 -5.70 5.31 9.94
CA VAL A 110 -6.15 3.97 9.59
C VAL A 110 -7.52 3.67 10.19
N HIS A 111 -8.17 2.61 9.71
CA HIS A 111 -9.45 2.15 10.23
C HIS A 111 -9.53 0.63 10.17
N LEU A 112 -9.52 -0.01 11.33
CA LEU A 112 -9.47 -1.47 11.42
C LEU A 112 -10.84 -2.13 11.47
N LEU A 113 -11.90 -1.40 11.83
CA LEU A 113 -13.25 -1.94 12.01
C LEU A 113 -14.20 -1.68 10.82
N ARG A 114 -13.72 -1.08 9.73
CA ARG A 114 -14.53 -0.70 8.57
C ARG A 114 -13.91 -1.19 7.29
N GLY A 115 -14.71 -1.84 6.44
CA GLY A 115 -14.29 -2.28 5.11
C GLY A 115 -13.11 -3.25 5.10
N GLN A 116 -12.58 -3.52 3.90
CA GLN A 116 -11.51 -4.47 3.69
C GLN A 116 -10.11 -3.83 3.72
N ASN A 117 -9.96 -2.57 3.33
CA ASN A 117 -8.66 -1.89 3.28
C ASN A 117 -8.60 -0.87 4.41
N HIS A 118 -7.46 -0.81 5.11
CA HIS A 118 -7.38 -0.13 6.41
C HIS A 118 -6.79 1.28 6.36
N GLY A 119 -6.57 1.85 5.17
CA GLY A 119 -6.02 3.19 4.99
C GLY A 119 -4.52 3.24 4.73
N LEU A 120 -3.77 2.14 4.88
CA LEU A 120 -2.36 2.04 4.52
C LEU A 120 -2.03 0.61 4.07
N PHE A 121 -1.36 0.47 2.92
CA PHE A 121 -0.88 -0.83 2.41
C PHE A 121 0.57 -1.04 2.83
N LEU A 122 0.80 -1.96 3.78
CA LEU A 122 2.10 -2.15 4.44
C LEU A 122 3.15 -2.82 3.54
N ASP A 123 2.75 -3.52 2.47
CA ASP A 123 3.65 -4.06 1.45
C ASP A 123 4.36 -2.96 0.64
N MET A 124 3.77 -1.76 0.60
CA MET A 124 4.30 -0.60 -0.10
C MET A 124 5.22 0.30 0.75
N ALA A 125 5.65 -0.15 1.94
CA ALA A 125 6.53 0.63 2.82
C ALA A 125 7.84 1.03 2.13
N ASN A 126 8.49 0.09 1.43
CA ASN A 126 9.72 0.34 0.67
C ASN A 126 9.50 1.28 -0.51
N GLY A 127 8.34 1.18 -1.18
CA GLY A 127 7.95 2.12 -2.23
C GLY A 127 7.81 3.55 -1.69
N ARG A 128 7.15 3.73 -0.54
CA ARG A 128 7.01 5.04 0.11
C ARG A 128 8.35 5.59 0.57
N ALA A 129 9.22 4.75 1.15
CA ALA A 129 10.58 5.13 1.50
C ALA A 129 11.38 5.59 0.27
N TRP A 130 11.27 4.87 -0.85
CA TRP A 130 11.91 5.24 -2.10
C TRP A 130 11.40 6.59 -2.63
N VAL A 131 10.08 6.82 -2.61
CA VAL A 131 9.49 8.12 -3.01
C VAL A 131 10.04 9.24 -2.13
N LYS A 132 10.08 9.05 -0.80
CA LYS A 132 10.62 10.05 0.13
C LYS A 132 12.08 10.40 -0.19
N ALA A 133 12.90 9.42 -0.57
CA ALA A 133 14.30 9.66 -0.93
C ALA A 133 14.50 10.34 -2.30
N HIS A 134 13.47 10.39 -3.14
CA HIS A 134 13.56 10.83 -4.54
C HIS A 134 12.70 12.05 -4.87
N ALA A 135 11.97 12.56 -3.90
CA ALA A 135 10.98 13.61 -4.12
C ALA A 135 11.51 15.04 -3.96
N ALA A 136 12.74 15.22 -3.48
CA ALA A 136 13.31 16.55 -3.25
C ALA A 136 13.22 17.43 -4.50
N GLN A 137 12.61 18.61 -4.35
CA GLN A 137 12.41 19.62 -5.40
C GLN A 137 11.68 19.09 -6.65
N CYS A 138 10.91 18.01 -6.49
CA CYS A 138 10.15 17.41 -7.57
C CYS A 138 8.70 17.90 -7.55
N LYS A 139 8.15 18.09 -8.75
CA LYS A 139 6.72 17.99 -8.99
C LYS A 139 6.34 16.53 -9.18
N VAL A 140 5.49 16.01 -8.29
CA VAL A 140 5.13 14.60 -8.21
C VAL A 140 3.70 14.37 -8.69
N LEU A 141 3.48 13.34 -9.52
CA LEU A 141 2.16 12.84 -9.87
C LEU A 141 1.92 11.49 -9.19
N ASN A 142 0.87 11.39 -8.39
CA ASN A 142 0.44 10.15 -7.73
C ASN A 142 -0.90 9.69 -8.32
N LEU A 143 -0.85 8.69 -9.21
CA LEU A 143 -2.00 8.08 -9.84
C LEU A 143 -2.53 6.94 -8.97
N PHE A 144 -3.86 6.82 -8.86
CA PHE A 144 -4.54 5.87 -7.97
C PHE A 144 -4.16 6.12 -6.50
N ALA A 145 -4.28 7.39 -6.10
CA ALA A 145 -3.65 7.91 -4.89
C ALA A 145 -4.18 7.28 -3.59
N TYR A 146 -5.36 6.66 -3.58
CA TYR A 146 -6.03 6.14 -2.40
C TYR A 146 -6.05 7.16 -1.26
N THR A 147 -5.54 6.81 -0.08
CA THR A 147 -5.39 7.68 1.11
C THR A 147 -4.11 8.53 1.06
N CYS A 148 -3.54 8.72 -0.13
CA CYS A 148 -2.42 9.60 -0.43
C CYS A 148 -1.10 9.23 0.29
N GLY A 149 -0.87 7.95 0.59
CA GLY A 149 0.33 7.47 1.29
C GLY A 149 1.65 7.89 0.62
N PHE A 150 1.76 7.69 -0.70
CA PHE A 150 2.91 8.15 -1.48
C PHE A 150 3.05 9.67 -1.50
N SER A 151 1.95 10.41 -1.46
CA SER A 151 1.99 11.87 -1.47
C SER A 151 2.49 12.44 -0.15
N VAL A 152 2.11 11.86 0.98
CA VAL A 152 2.70 12.22 2.29
C VAL A 152 4.20 11.92 2.28
N ALA A 153 4.60 10.75 1.79
CA ALA A 153 6.01 10.40 1.68
C ALA A 153 6.79 11.38 0.78
N ALA A 154 6.21 11.79 -0.35
CA ALA A 154 6.81 12.76 -1.26
C ALA A 154 7.00 14.15 -0.62
N ILE A 155 5.98 14.70 0.07
CA ILE A 155 6.14 16.00 0.75
C ILE A 155 7.16 15.88 1.90
N ALA A 156 7.12 14.79 2.68
CA ALA A 156 8.12 14.52 3.71
C ALA A 156 9.55 14.36 3.15
N GLY A 157 9.67 14.06 1.86
CA GLY A 157 10.92 13.99 1.09
C GLY A 157 11.34 15.31 0.45
N GLY A 158 10.57 16.39 0.63
CA GLY A 158 10.87 17.70 0.08
C GLY A 158 10.32 17.96 -1.33
N ALA A 159 9.24 17.30 -1.75
CA ALA A 159 8.53 17.66 -2.99
C ALA A 159 7.98 19.10 -2.93
N ASP A 160 8.13 19.81 -4.05
CA ASP A 160 7.58 21.17 -4.21
C ASP A 160 6.06 21.13 -4.41
N GLU A 161 5.59 20.15 -5.19
CA GLU A 161 4.17 19.96 -5.46
C GLU A 161 3.85 18.48 -5.64
N VAL A 162 2.69 18.04 -5.14
CA VAL A 162 2.15 16.70 -5.39
C VAL A 162 0.72 16.79 -5.92
N VAL A 163 0.46 16.17 -7.07
CA VAL A 163 -0.88 16.02 -7.64
C VAL A 163 -1.36 14.60 -7.38
N ASN A 164 -2.39 14.45 -6.55
CA ASN A 164 -3.06 13.18 -6.29
C ASN A 164 -4.31 13.06 -7.17
N ILE A 165 -4.52 11.90 -7.78
CA ILE A 165 -5.75 11.58 -8.49
C ILE A 165 -6.27 10.20 -8.10
N ASP A 166 -7.56 10.15 -7.74
CA ASP A 166 -8.26 8.92 -7.38
C ASP A 166 -9.77 9.10 -7.63
N MET A 167 -10.48 8.03 -7.99
CA MET A 167 -11.94 8.09 -8.16
C MET A 167 -12.68 8.18 -6.83
N SER A 168 -12.11 7.64 -5.75
CA SER A 168 -12.71 7.63 -4.42
C SER A 168 -12.49 8.96 -3.70
N LYS A 169 -13.51 9.82 -3.75
CA LYS A 169 -13.54 11.06 -2.96
C LYS A 169 -13.38 10.82 -1.47
N GLY A 170 -13.88 9.69 -0.95
CA GLY A 170 -13.71 9.29 0.45
C GLY A 170 -12.26 8.98 0.80
N ALA A 171 -11.55 8.25 -0.05
CA ALA A 171 -10.12 7.98 0.14
C ALA A 171 -9.29 9.27 0.10
N LEU A 172 -9.58 10.17 -0.84
CA LEU A 172 -8.92 11.49 -0.90
C LEU A 172 -9.24 12.37 0.32
N ALA A 173 -10.42 12.23 0.92
CA ALA A 173 -10.74 12.95 2.16
C ALA A 173 -9.86 12.47 3.32
N ILE A 174 -9.62 11.17 3.45
CA ILE A 174 -8.64 10.61 4.40
C ILE A 174 -7.23 11.09 4.03
N GLY A 175 -6.88 11.11 2.74
CA GLY A 175 -5.60 11.64 2.28
C GLY A 175 -5.34 13.09 2.68
N LYS A 176 -6.37 13.95 2.66
CA LYS A 176 -6.27 15.31 3.20
C LYS A 176 -5.99 15.32 4.70
N GLN A 177 -6.65 14.45 5.47
CA GLN A 177 -6.36 14.31 6.90
C GLN A 177 -4.92 13.83 7.14
N ASN A 178 -4.43 12.89 6.33
CA ASN A 178 -3.03 12.45 6.41
C ASN A 178 -2.05 13.60 6.18
N HIS A 179 -2.29 14.49 5.22
CA HIS A 179 -1.45 15.68 5.04
C HIS A 179 -1.51 16.65 6.23
N LEU A 180 -2.68 16.83 6.85
CA LEU A 180 -2.83 17.63 8.06
C LEU A 180 -2.07 17.02 9.25
N LEU A 181 -2.13 15.70 9.44
CA LEU A 181 -1.41 14.98 10.50
C LEU A 181 0.11 15.15 10.45
N ASN A 182 0.65 15.48 9.27
CA ASN A 182 2.08 15.66 9.02
C ASN A 182 2.48 17.15 8.91
N ASN A 183 1.58 18.09 9.22
CA ASN A 183 1.81 19.53 9.11
C ASN A 183 2.20 20.00 7.69
N MET A 184 1.61 19.39 6.66
CA MET A 184 1.97 19.60 5.25
C MET A 184 0.77 20.12 4.42
N PRO A 185 0.25 21.35 4.65
CA PRO A 185 -0.97 21.82 4.00
C PRO A 185 -0.77 22.39 2.58
N THR A 186 0.46 22.75 2.20
CA THR A 186 0.75 23.46 0.94
C THR A 186 1.36 22.55 -0.12
N GLY A 187 1.22 22.91 -1.40
CA GLY A 187 1.83 22.15 -2.49
C GLY A 187 1.08 20.87 -2.86
N VAL A 188 -0.09 20.57 -2.27
CA VAL A 188 -0.81 19.31 -2.53
C VAL A 188 -2.15 19.57 -3.22
N ARG A 189 -2.39 18.87 -4.33
CA ARG A 189 -3.67 18.87 -5.04
C ARG A 189 -4.35 17.51 -4.96
N PHE A 190 -5.67 17.51 -4.84
CA PHE A 190 -6.50 16.31 -4.77
C PHE A 190 -7.55 16.33 -5.86
N LEU A 191 -7.47 15.40 -6.80
CA LEU A 191 -8.36 15.29 -7.96
C LEU A 191 -9.23 14.03 -7.81
N GLY A 192 -10.47 14.22 -7.35
CA GLY A 192 -11.47 13.16 -7.20
C GLY A 192 -12.09 12.74 -8.53
N HIS A 193 -11.27 12.34 -9.49
CA HIS A 193 -11.63 12.17 -10.90
C HIS A 193 -11.26 10.80 -11.44
N ASP A 194 -11.94 10.40 -12.53
CA ASP A 194 -11.52 9.31 -13.39
C ASP A 194 -10.23 9.70 -14.15
N ILE A 195 -9.18 8.91 -13.96
CA ILE A 195 -7.85 9.12 -14.54
C ILE A 195 -7.92 9.13 -16.08
N PHE A 196 -8.68 8.21 -16.67
CA PHE A 196 -8.80 8.07 -18.13
C PHE A 196 -9.57 9.23 -18.79
N LYS A 197 -10.20 10.10 -17.99
CA LYS A 197 -10.87 11.33 -18.43
C LYS A 197 -10.12 12.60 -18.03
N SER A 198 -8.96 12.47 -17.36
CA SER A 198 -8.26 13.60 -16.74
C SER A 198 -6.93 13.99 -17.40
N TRP A 199 -6.52 13.33 -18.49
CA TRP A 199 -5.23 13.56 -19.14
C TRP A 199 -4.95 15.01 -19.49
N GLY A 200 -5.91 15.73 -20.09
CA GLY A 200 -5.73 17.14 -20.42
C GLY A 200 -5.46 18.04 -19.19
N LYS A 201 -6.07 17.70 -18.04
CA LYS A 201 -5.82 18.40 -16.77
C LYS A 201 -4.44 18.04 -16.21
N LEU A 202 -4.06 16.77 -16.28
CA LEU A 202 -2.75 16.30 -15.81
C LEU A 202 -1.60 16.89 -16.64
N LYS A 203 -1.75 17.01 -17.96
CA LYS A 203 -0.79 17.68 -18.85
C LYS A 203 -0.62 19.16 -18.51
N LYS A 204 -1.72 19.89 -18.29
CA LYS A 204 -1.68 21.31 -17.90
C LYS A 204 -1.01 21.55 -16.55
N LEU A 205 -1.10 20.58 -15.65
CA LEU A 205 -0.44 20.65 -14.35
C LEU A 205 1.02 20.17 -14.42
N GLY A 206 1.40 19.33 -15.37
CA GLY A 206 2.79 18.86 -15.53
C GLY A 206 3.73 19.90 -16.15
N PRO A 207 4.95 19.49 -16.56
CA PRO A 207 5.47 18.13 -16.49
C PRO A 207 5.89 17.72 -15.06
N TYR A 208 6.04 16.41 -14.82
CA TYR A 208 6.39 15.84 -13.52
C TYR A 208 7.79 15.21 -13.53
N GLN A 209 8.56 15.43 -12.45
CA GLN A 209 9.89 14.83 -12.25
C GLN A 209 9.80 13.44 -11.61
N LEU A 210 8.69 13.15 -10.92
CA LEU A 210 8.42 11.88 -10.29
C LEU A 210 6.97 11.47 -10.53
N LEU A 211 6.74 10.24 -11.00
CA LEU A 211 5.40 9.71 -11.20
C LEU A 211 5.26 8.35 -10.50
N ILE A 212 4.18 8.17 -9.77
CA ILE A 212 3.78 6.89 -9.18
C ILE A 212 2.48 6.44 -9.83
N ALA A 213 2.43 5.17 -10.25
CA ALA A 213 1.21 4.52 -10.69
C ALA A 213 1.04 3.20 -9.95
N ASP A 214 0.06 3.17 -9.04
CA ASP A 214 -0.30 1.99 -8.24
C ASP A 214 -1.78 1.63 -8.40
N PRO A 215 -2.19 1.16 -9.59
CA PRO A 215 -3.58 0.82 -9.82
C PRO A 215 -4.03 -0.43 -9.05
N PRO A 216 -5.34 -0.55 -8.74
CA PRO A 216 -5.88 -1.81 -8.25
C PRO A 216 -5.79 -2.89 -9.34
N SER A 217 -5.48 -4.12 -8.95
CA SER A 217 -5.27 -5.22 -9.91
C SER A 217 -6.53 -5.58 -10.71
N ASN A 218 -7.69 -5.61 -10.03
CA ASN A 218 -8.97 -5.94 -10.65
C ASN A 218 -10.13 -5.28 -9.91
N GLN A 219 -10.46 -4.05 -10.30
CA GLN A 219 -11.62 -3.33 -9.81
C GLN A 219 -12.53 -2.98 -11.00
N LYS A 220 -13.54 -3.82 -11.24
CA LYS A 220 -14.50 -3.64 -12.35
C LYS A 220 -15.10 -2.23 -12.31
N GLY A 221 -15.09 -1.55 -13.46
CA GLY A 221 -15.58 -0.18 -13.61
C GLY A 221 -14.58 0.91 -13.21
N SER A 222 -13.42 0.55 -12.67
CA SER A 222 -12.33 1.48 -12.36
C SER A 222 -11.06 1.14 -13.16
N PHE A 223 -10.48 -0.03 -12.93
CA PHE A 223 -9.25 -0.46 -13.60
C PHE A 223 -9.10 -1.98 -13.52
N VAL A 224 -8.75 -2.61 -14.64
CA VAL A 224 -8.40 -4.03 -14.74
C VAL A 224 -7.02 -4.12 -15.36
N ALA A 225 -6.02 -4.61 -14.61
CA ALA A 225 -4.62 -4.59 -15.04
C ALA A 225 -4.39 -5.18 -16.43
N THR A 226 -5.00 -6.33 -16.74
CA THR A 226 -4.87 -7.00 -18.04
C THR A 226 -5.47 -6.24 -19.22
N LYS A 227 -6.28 -5.19 -18.99
CA LYS A 227 -6.97 -4.42 -20.04
C LYS A 227 -6.51 -2.96 -20.10
N ASP A 228 -6.28 -2.36 -18.94
CA ASP A 228 -6.19 -0.92 -18.79
C ASP A 228 -4.74 -0.43 -18.56
N TYR A 229 -3.82 -1.31 -18.17
CA TYR A 229 -2.44 -0.91 -17.85
C TYR A 229 -1.68 -0.41 -19.08
N LEU A 230 -1.75 -1.12 -20.21
CA LEU A 230 -1.21 -0.66 -21.49
C LEU A 230 -1.76 0.72 -21.89
N ARG A 231 -3.07 0.94 -21.70
CA ARG A 231 -3.72 2.23 -22.00
C ARG A 231 -3.23 3.35 -21.09
N LEU A 232 -3.02 3.07 -19.80
CA LEU A 232 -2.42 4.00 -18.85
C LEU A 232 -1.00 4.39 -19.29
N LEU A 233 -0.18 3.41 -19.66
CA LEU A 233 1.22 3.62 -20.04
C LEU A 233 1.38 4.54 -21.26
N ARG A 234 0.50 4.44 -22.26
CA ARG A 234 0.53 5.27 -23.48
C ARG A 234 0.47 6.77 -23.20
N HIS A 235 -0.06 7.19 -22.06
CA HIS A 235 -0.17 8.61 -21.69
C HIS A 235 0.99 9.12 -20.84
N LEU A 236 1.83 8.25 -20.27
CA LEU A 236 2.88 8.68 -19.34
C LEU A 236 3.94 9.59 -20.00
N PRO A 237 4.44 9.32 -21.22
CA PRO A 237 5.44 10.19 -21.85
C PRO A 237 5.01 11.66 -21.97
N GLU A 238 3.71 11.91 -22.19
CA GLU A 238 3.16 13.27 -22.31
C GLU A 238 3.08 14.04 -20.98
N LEU A 239 3.37 13.38 -19.85
CA LEU A 239 3.29 13.94 -18.51
C LEU A 239 4.68 14.19 -17.90
N LEU A 240 5.73 13.55 -18.41
CA LEU A 240 7.02 13.46 -17.74
C LEU A 240 8.00 14.53 -18.23
N SER A 241 8.81 15.06 -17.31
CA SER A 241 9.99 15.85 -17.69
C SER A 241 11.15 14.92 -18.09
N PRO A 242 12.10 15.36 -18.94
CA PRO A 242 13.32 14.59 -19.21
C PRO A 242 14.00 14.14 -17.91
N GLY A 243 14.41 12.87 -17.84
CA GLY A 243 15.05 12.29 -16.65
C GLY A 243 14.10 12.00 -15.49
N ALA A 244 12.77 12.14 -15.68
CA ALA A 244 11.81 11.83 -14.64
C ALA A 244 11.88 10.36 -14.22
N LYS A 245 11.73 10.11 -12.92
CA LYS A 245 11.62 8.76 -12.38
C LYS A 245 10.16 8.32 -12.33
N VAL A 246 9.90 7.06 -12.68
CA VAL A 246 8.56 6.49 -12.69
C VAL A 246 8.54 5.21 -11.88
N LEU A 247 7.69 5.16 -10.85
CA LEU A 247 7.42 3.97 -10.06
C LEU A 247 6.11 3.33 -10.54
N LEU A 248 6.21 2.18 -11.19
CA LEU A 248 5.08 1.39 -11.67
C LEU A 248 4.85 0.19 -10.76
N CYS A 249 3.62 0.04 -10.27
CA CYS A 249 3.29 -0.98 -9.28
C CYS A 249 2.19 -1.92 -9.76
N LEU A 250 2.34 -3.20 -9.43
CA LEU A 250 1.39 -4.25 -9.77
C LEU A 250 1.28 -5.25 -8.62
N ASN A 251 0.12 -5.27 -7.97
CA ASN A 251 -0.17 -6.21 -6.87
C ASN A 251 -1.11 -7.34 -7.32
N ALA A 252 -0.73 -8.03 -8.39
CA ALA A 252 -1.51 -9.12 -9.00
C ALA A 252 -0.68 -10.42 -8.94
N PRO A 253 -1.02 -11.38 -8.07
CA PRO A 253 -0.25 -12.62 -7.92
C PRO A 253 -0.18 -13.48 -9.20
N GLU A 254 -1.16 -13.34 -10.09
CA GLU A 254 -1.27 -14.09 -11.34
C GLU A 254 -0.51 -13.48 -12.52
N LEU A 255 0.05 -12.28 -12.36
CA LEU A 255 0.81 -11.56 -13.38
C LEU A 255 2.24 -11.35 -12.88
N ASP A 256 3.26 -11.59 -13.69
CA ASP A 256 4.66 -11.44 -13.30
C ASP A 256 5.24 -10.06 -13.69
N CYS A 257 6.54 -9.84 -13.47
CA CYS A 257 7.23 -8.63 -13.92
C CYS A 257 7.26 -8.50 -15.45
N ALA A 258 7.32 -9.62 -16.18
CA ALA A 258 7.39 -9.62 -17.63
C ALA A 258 6.12 -9.01 -18.24
N PHE A 259 4.95 -9.30 -17.68
CA PHE A 259 3.69 -8.67 -18.07
C PHE A 259 3.76 -7.13 -18.07
N LEU A 260 4.33 -6.54 -17.02
CA LEU A 260 4.46 -5.08 -16.91
C LEU A 260 5.54 -4.55 -17.86
N GLN A 261 6.70 -5.21 -17.93
CA GLN A 261 7.81 -4.81 -18.79
C GLN A 261 7.45 -4.86 -20.28
N THR A 262 6.75 -5.90 -20.73
CA THR A 262 6.28 -6.01 -22.13
C THR A 262 5.34 -4.86 -22.50
N GLN A 263 4.42 -4.49 -21.62
CA GLN A 263 3.51 -3.37 -21.88
C GLN A 263 4.24 -2.03 -21.89
N VAL A 264 5.25 -1.83 -21.03
CA VAL A 264 6.08 -0.62 -21.05
C VAL A 264 6.82 -0.52 -22.38
N ALA A 265 7.46 -1.60 -22.82
CA ALA A 265 8.17 -1.64 -24.10
C ALA A 265 7.25 -1.32 -25.30
N GLU A 266 5.98 -1.73 -25.26
CA GLU A 266 5.01 -1.42 -26.31
C GLU A 266 4.50 0.04 -26.24
N ALA A 267 4.08 0.48 -25.04
CA ALA A 267 3.30 1.72 -24.89
C ALA A 267 4.14 2.96 -24.55
N ALA A 268 5.32 2.78 -23.96
CA ALA A 268 6.19 3.84 -23.51
C ALA A 268 7.68 3.41 -23.62
N PRO A 269 8.18 3.12 -24.84
CA PRO A 269 9.55 2.64 -25.04
C PRO A 269 10.65 3.62 -24.58
N GLN A 270 10.29 4.88 -24.31
CA GLN A 270 11.17 5.89 -23.71
C GLN A 270 11.43 5.68 -22.21
N LEU A 271 10.73 4.73 -21.57
CA LEU A 271 10.94 4.38 -20.17
C LEU A 271 11.95 3.22 -20.08
N SER A 272 13.16 3.53 -19.66
CA SER A 272 14.22 2.55 -19.39
C SER A 272 14.11 2.02 -17.97
N LEU A 273 14.03 0.70 -17.81
CA LEU A 273 14.01 0.06 -16.49
C LEU A 273 15.35 0.32 -15.77
N LEU A 274 15.29 0.85 -14.56
CA LEU A 274 16.46 0.99 -13.69
C LEU A 274 16.63 -0.24 -12.80
N TYR A 275 15.61 -0.58 -12.02
CA TYR A 275 15.63 -1.71 -11.09
C TYR A 275 14.22 -2.01 -10.56
N GLN A 276 14.06 -3.18 -9.94
CA GLN A 276 12.90 -3.53 -9.13
C GLN A 276 13.19 -3.21 -7.66
N LEU A 277 12.24 -2.58 -6.96
CA LEU A 277 12.32 -2.42 -5.51
C LEU A 277 12.08 -3.76 -4.82
N GLU A 278 12.87 -4.04 -3.79
CA GLU A 278 12.60 -5.15 -2.88
C GLU A 278 11.34 -4.85 -2.07
N ASN A 279 10.49 -5.85 -1.89
CA ASN A 279 9.40 -5.78 -0.92
C ASN A 279 9.96 -5.86 0.50
N PRO A 280 9.25 -5.35 1.52
CA PRO A 280 9.68 -5.56 2.89
C PRO A 280 9.84 -7.08 3.15
N PRO A 281 10.95 -7.55 3.76
CA PRO A 281 11.28 -8.98 3.80
C PRO A 281 10.19 -9.89 4.37
N VAL A 282 9.38 -9.36 5.29
CA VAL A 282 8.25 -10.09 5.88
C VAL A 282 7.17 -10.48 4.85
N PHE A 283 7.10 -9.82 3.70
CA PHE A 283 6.19 -10.14 2.59
C PHE A 283 6.78 -11.14 1.58
N ALA A 284 7.82 -11.88 1.95
CA ALA A 284 8.39 -12.93 1.10
C ALA A 284 7.32 -13.96 0.71
N ASP A 285 7.34 -14.37 -0.56
CA ASP A 285 6.49 -15.43 -1.12
C ASP A 285 7.38 -16.59 -1.56
N SER A 286 6.92 -17.83 -1.37
CA SER A 286 7.58 -19.04 -1.85
C SER A 286 7.70 -19.08 -3.38
N LYS A 287 6.89 -18.26 -4.03
CA LYS A 287 6.89 -17.95 -5.46
C LYS A 287 7.07 -16.43 -5.62
N PRO A 288 8.30 -15.93 -5.74
CA PRO A 288 8.59 -14.49 -5.76
C PRO A 288 7.77 -13.70 -6.78
N GLU A 289 7.39 -14.32 -7.90
CA GLU A 289 6.54 -13.74 -8.93
C GLU A 289 5.11 -13.42 -8.47
N ARG A 290 4.65 -13.97 -7.34
CA ARG A 290 3.32 -13.68 -6.77
C ARG A 290 3.31 -12.46 -5.87
N ALA A 291 4.47 -12.00 -5.42
CA ALA A 291 4.58 -10.83 -4.56
C ALA A 291 4.22 -9.54 -5.33
N LEU A 292 4.21 -8.41 -4.63
CA LEU A 292 4.10 -7.08 -5.22
C LEU A 292 5.27 -6.82 -6.20
N LYS A 293 4.97 -6.23 -7.36
CA LYS A 293 5.98 -5.74 -8.31
C LYS A 293 6.01 -4.23 -8.18
N ALA A 294 7.18 -3.67 -7.93
CA ALA A 294 7.41 -2.23 -7.89
C ALA A 294 8.65 -1.92 -8.72
N LEU A 295 8.44 -1.52 -9.98
CA LEU A 295 9.50 -1.32 -10.97
C LEU A 295 9.78 0.17 -11.13
N VAL A 296 11.05 0.54 -11.05
CA VAL A 296 11.52 1.91 -11.21
C VAL A 296 12.07 2.09 -12.62
N TYR A 297 11.56 3.10 -13.32
CA TYR A 297 11.99 3.49 -14.66
C TYR A 297 12.53 4.92 -14.66
N CYS A 298 13.34 5.23 -15.66
CA CYS A 298 13.75 6.58 -16.02
C CYS A 298 13.16 6.95 -17.38
N TYR A 299 12.63 8.16 -17.51
CA TYR A 299 12.17 8.69 -18.79
C TYR A 299 13.32 9.34 -19.56
N GLU A 300 13.68 8.74 -20.69
CA GLU A 300 14.66 9.26 -21.63
C GLU A 300 13.95 10.13 -22.68
N ALA A 301 14.19 11.43 -22.65
CA ALA A 301 13.64 12.31 -23.67
C ALA A 301 14.32 12.01 -25.02
N CYS A 302 13.51 11.83 -26.06
CA CYS A 302 13.98 11.75 -27.43
C CYS A 302 14.44 13.12 -27.95
#